data_AF-L2GKW0-F1
#
_entry.id   AF-L2GKW0-F1
#
_cell.length_a   1.000
_cell.length_b   1.000
_cell.length_c   1.000
_cell.angle_alpha   90.00
_cell.angle_beta   90.00
_cell.angle_gamma   90.00
#
_symmetry.space_group_name_H-M   'P 1'
#
loop_
_entity.id
_entity.type
_entity.pdbx_description
1 polymer ?
#
loop_
_entity_poly.entity_id
_entity_poly.type
_entity_poly.pdbx_seq_one_letter_code
_entity_poly.pdbx_strand_id
1 'polypeptide(L)'
;MPFKTAISDLYQTVIQETTTSFIFGTTAAIAKELFNNDKNFISKNVLALRKGVEHAEHAMLYNAMLFVTRLMRLKRSISHLICIMICSFVSGQKNGNLFALKSAVFSLISNMLSSLIMFE
;
A
#
# COMPACT_ATOMS: atom_id res chain seq x y z
N MET A 1 -6.02 -1.33 27.20
CA MET A 1 -5.30 -2.49 26.63
C MET A 1 -3.85 -2.39 27.03
N PRO A 2 -3.23 -3.46 27.57
CA PRO A 2 -1.81 -3.42 27.91
C PRO A 2 -1.00 -3.21 26.62
N PHE A 3 -0.12 -2.21 26.63
CA PHE A 3 0.66 -1.77 25.47
C PHE A 3 1.39 -2.92 24.75
N LYS A 4 1.76 -3.97 25.49
CA LYS A 4 2.43 -5.18 25.00
C LYS A 4 1.55 -6.03 24.07
N THR A 5 0.26 -6.17 24.33
CA THR A 5 -0.66 -6.90 23.42
C THR A 5 -0.91 -6.10 22.15
N ALA A 6 -1.03 -4.77 22.24
CA ALA A 6 -1.23 -3.91 21.07
C ALA A 6 -0.06 -3.96 20.07
N ILE A 7 1.17 -4.13 20.54
CA ILE A 7 2.36 -4.30 19.68
C ILE A 7 2.37 -5.68 19.02
N SER A 8 1.99 -6.74 19.75
CA SER A 8 1.88 -8.08 19.20
C SER A 8 0.80 -8.17 18.11
N ASP A 9 -0.37 -7.57 18.38
CA ASP A 9 -1.48 -7.50 17.42
C ASP A 9 -1.08 -6.68 16.19
N LEU A 10 -0.35 -5.58 16.36
CA LEU A 10 0.21 -4.81 15.26
C LEU A 10 1.17 -5.66 14.42
N TYR A 11 2.10 -6.34 15.05
CA TYR A 11 3.10 -7.15 14.36
C TYR A 11 2.45 -8.26 13.53
N GLN A 12 1.46 -8.95 14.10
CA GLN A 12 0.67 -9.95 13.38
C GLN A 12 -0.13 -9.35 12.23
N THR A 13 -0.79 -8.21 12.45
CA THR A 13 -1.57 -7.51 11.39
C THR A 13 -0.67 -7.06 10.25
N VAL A 14 0.47 -6.43 10.56
CA VAL A 14 1.46 -5.98 9.57
C VAL A 14 1.96 -7.17 8.77
N ILE A 15 2.34 -8.28 9.42
CA ILE A 15 2.82 -9.48 8.71
C ILE A 15 1.74 -10.08 7.82
N GLN A 16 0.51 -10.25 8.32
CA GLN A 16 -0.58 -10.83 7.53
C GLN A 16 -0.93 -9.98 6.32
N GLU A 17 -1.11 -8.67 6.50
CA GLU A 17 -1.42 -7.77 5.39
C GLU A 17 -0.26 -7.66 4.40
N THR A 18 0.98 -7.58 4.89
CA THR A 18 2.18 -7.55 4.03
C THR A 18 2.31 -8.82 3.19
N THR A 19 2.08 -9.99 3.80
CA THR A 19 2.12 -11.28 3.10
C THR A 19 1.03 -11.37 2.05
N THR A 20 -0.19 -10.92 2.39
CA THR A 20 -1.33 -10.92 1.47
C THR A 20 -1.08 -9.99 0.28
N SER A 21 -0.56 -8.78 0.53
CA SER A 21 -0.20 -7.83 -0.52
C SER A 21 0.97 -8.31 -1.40
N PHE A 22 1.94 -9.01 -0.82
CA PHE A 22 3.00 -9.66 -1.58
C PHE A 22 2.45 -10.72 -2.55
N ILE A 23 1.57 -11.61 -2.06
CA ILE A 23 0.93 -12.65 -2.87
C ILE A 23 0.10 -12.01 -3.98
N PHE A 24 -0.69 -10.99 -3.66
CA PHE A 24 -1.50 -10.28 -4.66
C PHE A 24 -0.63 -9.58 -5.72
N GLY A 25 0.43 -8.88 -5.31
CA GLY A 25 1.32 -8.18 -6.23
C GLY A 25 2.08 -9.13 -7.16
N THR A 26 2.58 -10.24 -6.63
CA THR A 26 3.26 -11.28 -7.42
C THR A 26 2.29 -11.96 -8.40
N THR A 27 1.12 -12.38 -7.93
CA THR A 27 0.12 -13.03 -8.80
C THR A 27 -0.41 -12.11 -9.90
N ALA A 28 -0.72 -10.85 -9.59
CA ALA A 28 -1.14 -9.86 -10.58
C ALA A 28 -0.05 -9.60 -11.63
N ALA A 29 1.22 -9.56 -11.22
CA ALA A 29 2.35 -9.41 -12.13
C ALA A 29 2.54 -10.64 -13.03
N ILE A 30 2.44 -11.85 -12.49
CA ILE A 30 2.50 -13.10 -13.26
C ILE A 30 1.35 -13.16 -14.26
N ALA A 31 0.12 -12.85 -13.82
CA ALA A 31 -1.06 -12.79 -14.70
C ALA A 31 -0.84 -11.81 -15.85
N LYS A 32 -0.33 -10.60 -15.56
CA LYS A 32 0.00 -9.61 -16.59
C LYS A 32 1.05 -10.10 -17.59
N GLU A 33 2.06 -10.84 -17.13
CA GLU A 33 3.11 -11.38 -18.00
C GLU A 33 2.73 -12.65 -18.78
N LEU A 34 1.65 -13.33 -18.39
CA LEU A 34 1.05 -14.39 -19.23
C LEU A 34 0.44 -13.83 -20.51
N PHE A 35 -0.01 -12.57 -20.50
CA PHE A 35 -0.54 -11.88 -21.68
C PHE A 35 0.56 -11.27 -22.57
N ASN A 36 1.78 -11.12 -22.06
CA ASN A 36 2.93 -10.63 -22.84
C ASN A 36 3.71 -11.81 -23.43
N ASN A 37 3.83 -11.87 -24.76
CA ASN A 37 4.46 -12.97 -25.50
C ASN A 37 6.01 -12.97 -25.46
N ASP A 38 6.59 -12.42 -24.40
CA ASP A 38 8.05 -12.26 -24.26
C ASP A 38 8.72 -13.54 -23.74
N LYS A 39 9.87 -13.92 -24.31
CA LYS A 39 10.43 -15.28 -24.20
C LYS A 39 11.28 -15.56 -22.94
N ASN A 40 11.60 -14.56 -22.13
CA ASN A 40 12.48 -14.74 -20.97
C ASN A 40 11.71 -15.01 -19.67
N PHE A 41 11.55 -16.29 -19.34
CA PHE A 41 10.88 -16.75 -18.11
C PHE A 41 11.53 -16.22 -16.82
N ILE A 42 12.86 -16.17 -16.78
CA ILE A 42 13.62 -15.71 -15.59
C ILE A 42 13.36 -14.22 -15.32
N SER A 43 13.40 -13.37 -16.35
CA SER A 43 13.15 -11.93 -16.17
C SER A 43 11.72 -11.64 -15.75
N LYS A 44 10.75 -12.43 -16.20
CA LYS A 44 9.34 -12.33 -15.78
C LYS A 44 9.16 -12.65 -14.30
N ASN A 45 9.80 -13.70 -13.79
CA ASN A 45 9.74 -14.04 -12.36
C ASN A 45 10.42 -13.00 -11.47
N VAL A 46 11.58 -12.49 -11.89
CA VAL A 46 12.28 -11.40 -11.16
C VAL A 46 11.42 -10.14 -11.13
N LEU A 47 10.76 -9.78 -12.24
CA LEU A 47 9.84 -8.64 -12.30
C LEU A 47 8.62 -8.85 -11.39
N ALA A 48 8.05 -10.05 -11.38
CA ALA A 48 6.91 -10.38 -10.54
C ALA A 48 7.25 -10.32 -9.05
N LEU A 49 8.39 -10.88 -8.65
CA LEU A 49 8.90 -10.78 -7.29
C LEU A 49 9.14 -9.32 -6.88
N ARG A 50 9.72 -8.51 -7.77
CA ARG A 50 9.95 -7.09 -7.52
C ARG A 50 8.63 -6.34 -7.27
N LYS A 51 7.60 -6.57 -8.10
CA LYS A 51 6.27 -5.97 -7.91
C LYS A 51 5.59 -6.46 -6.64
N GLY A 52 5.76 -7.74 -6.29
CA GLY A 52 5.31 -8.29 -5.02
C GLY A 52 5.94 -7.57 -3.83
N VAL A 53 7.26 -7.38 -3.85
CA VAL A 53 7.99 -6.63 -2.81
C VAL A 53 7.50 -5.19 -2.72
N GLU A 54 7.28 -4.51 -3.85
CA GLU A 54 6.75 -3.14 -3.84
C GLU A 54 5.36 -3.04 -3.19
N HIS A 55 4.47 -4.00 -3.47
CA HIS A 55 3.17 -4.05 -2.80
C HIS A 55 3.28 -4.37 -1.30
N ALA A 56 4.20 -5.25 -0.93
CA ALA A 56 4.50 -5.57 0.47
C ALA A 56 5.01 -4.35 1.24
N GLU A 57 5.96 -3.59 0.67
CA GLU A 57 6.48 -2.33 1.23
C GLU A 57 5.34 -1.33 1.49
N HIS A 58 4.40 -1.19 0.55
CA HIS A 58 3.27 -0.29 0.69
C HIS A 58 2.31 -0.70 1.80
N ALA A 59 1.99 -1.98 1.92
CA ALA A 59 1.13 -2.50 2.98
C ALA A 59 1.78 -2.37 4.36
N MET A 60 3.10 -2.60 4.44
CA MET A 60 3.86 -2.44 5.67
C MET A 60 3.87 -0.98 6.14
N LEU A 61 4.17 -0.04 5.23
CA LEU A 61 4.13 1.41 5.51
C LEU A 61 2.74 1.87 5.93
N TYR A 62 1.71 1.41 5.22
CA TYR A 62 0.32 1.76 5.51
C TYR A 62 -0.07 1.38 6.94
N ASN A 63 0.19 0.13 7.33
CA ASN A 63 -0.16 -0.37 8.66
C ASN A 63 0.65 0.26 9.78
N ALA A 64 1.94 0.54 9.53
CA ALA A 64 2.78 1.27 10.47
C ALA A 64 2.20 2.67 10.74
N MET A 65 1.81 3.41 9.69
CA MET A 65 1.22 4.74 9.85
C MET A 65 -0.19 4.70 10.46
N LEU A 66 -0.97 3.67 10.15
CA LEU A 66 -2.29 3.46 10.77
C LEU A 66 -2.17 3.26 12.28
N PHE A 67 -1.15 2.53 12.73
CA PHE A 67 -0.87 2.36 14.15
C PHE A 67 -0.44 3.65 14.83
N VAL A 68 0.47 4.42 14.23
CA VAL A 68 0.91 5.72 14.75
C VAL A 68 -0.28 6.68 14.87
N THR A 69 -1.14 6.75 13.85
CA THR A 69 -2.31 7.63 13.87
C THR A 69 -3.38 7.18 14.87
N ARG A 70 -3.52 5.86 15.13
CA ARG A 70 -4.36 5.33 16.21
C ARG A 70 -3.81 5.67 17.59
N LEU A 71 -2.49 5.62 17.81
CA LEU A 71 -1.85 6.07 19.05
C LEU A 71 -2.11 7.55 19.32
N MET A 72 -2.13 8.38 18.27
CA MET A 72 -2.45 9.81 18.37
C MET A 72 -3.95 10.11 18.55
N ARG A 73 -4.82 9.08 18.66
CA ARG A 73 -6.29 9.21 18.78
C ARG A 73 -6.93 10.09 17.69
N LEU A 74 -6.34 10.09 16.49
CA LEU A 74 -6.92 10.80 15.35
C LEU A 74 -8.28 10.18 14.96
N LYS A 75 -9.23 11.03 14.53
CA LYS A 75 -10.49 10.54 13.95
C LYS A 75 -10.18 9.56 12.81
N ARG A 76 -10.92 8.44 12.76
CA ARG A 76 -10.67 7.32 11.84
C ARG A 76 -10.58 7.75 10.36
N SER A 77 -11.40 8.72 9.93
CA SER A 77 -11.36 9.27 8.58
C SER A 77 -10.10 10.07 8.28
N ILE A 78 -9.59 10.83 9.26
CA ILE A 78 -8.35 11.63 9.12
C ILE A 78 -7.13 10.70 9.10
N SER A 79 -7.14 9.67 9.94
CA SER A 79 -6.10 8.62 9.96
C SER A 79 -5.98 7.91 8.61
N HIS A 80 -7.11 7.54 7.99
CA HIS A 80 -7.11 6.95 6.64
C HIS A 80 -6.54 7.90 5.57
N LEU A 81 -6.96 9.16 5.56
CA LEU A 81 -6.48 10.15 4.59
C LEU A 81 -4.97 10.37 4.71
N ILE A 82 -4.44 10.46 5.94
CA ILE A 82 -3.00 10.60 6.18
C ILE A 82 -2.24 9.36 5.69
N CYS A 83 -2.75 8.15 5.98
CA CYS A 83 -2.09 6.92 5.55
C CYS A 83 -2.08 6.78 4.02
N ILE A 84 -3.19 7.09 3.35
CA ILE A 84 -3.29 7.06 1.87
C ILE A 84 -2.35 8.10 1.25
N MET A 85 -2.30 9.31 1.81
CA MET A 85 -1.42 10.38 1.34
C MET A 85 0.05 10.00 1.46
N ILE A 86 0.45 9.42 2.60
CA ILE A 86 1.85 9.04 2.85
C ILE A 86 2.25 7.84 2.00
N CYS A 87 1.41 6.81 1.89
CA CYS A 87 1.68 5.68 0.99
C CYS A 87 1.86 6.15 -0.46
N SER A 88 0.97 7.01 -0.95
CA SER A 88 1.03 7.54 -2.32
C SER A 88 2.24 8.44 -2.55
N PHE A 89 2.65 9.21 -1.53
CA PHE A 89 3.86 10.00 -1.56
C PHE A 89 5.11 9.11 -1.67
N VAL A 90 5.23 8.08 -0.82
CA VAL A 90 6.36 7.13 -0.86
C VAL A 90 6.38 6.36 -2.19
N SER A 91 5.23 5.91 -2.70
CA SER A 91 5.14 5.28 -4.03
C SER A 91 5.67 6.20 -5.14
N GLY A 92 5.23 7.46 -5.15
CA GLY A 92 5.61 8.40 -6.19
C GLY A 92 7.03 8.94 -6.05
N GLN A 93 7.66 8.81 -4.88
CA GLN A 93 9.05 9.26 -4.65
C GLN A 93 10.05 8.52 -5.53
N LYS A 94 9.76 7.25 -5.89
CA LYS A 94 10.55 6.45 -6.85
C LYS A 94 10.61 7.10 -8.25
N ASN A 95 9.64 7.95 -8.60
CA ASN A 95 9.55 8.68 -9.87
C ASN A 95 9.90 10.18 -9.74
N GLY A 96 10.40 10.61 -8.57
CA GLY A 96 10.79 11.98 -8.27
C GLY A 96 9.79 12.76 -7.40
N ASN A 97 10.30 13.76 -6.66
CA ASN A 97 9.53 14.50 -5.64
C ASN A 97 8.26 15.17 -6.18
N LEU A 98 8.29 15.69 -7.42
CA LEU A 98 7.12 16.32 -8.02
C LEU A 98 6.02 15.29 -8.36
N PHE A 99 6.43 14.07 -8.71
CA PHE A 99 5.51 12.96 -8.98
C PHE A 99 4.91 12.42 -7.69
N ALA A 100 5.72 12.31 -6.62
CA ALA A 100 5.27 11.98 -5.27
C ALA A 100 4.15 12.90 -4.77
N LEU A 101 4.33 14.21 -4.95
CA LEU A 101 3.36 15.21 -4.51
C LEU A 101 2.06 15.13 -5.32
N LYS A 102 2.17 14.96 -6.65
CA LYS A 102 1.00 14.75 -7.52
C LYS A 102 0.25 13.47 -7.15
N SER A 103 0.95 12.36 -6.91
CA SER A 103 0.34 11.09 -6.50
C SER A 103 -0.37 11.21 -5.15
N ALA A 104 0.24 11.89 -4.18
CA ALA A 104 -0.37 12.16 -2.87
C ALA A 104 -1.68 12.94 -3.00
N VAL A 105 -1.68 14.05 -3.76
CA VAL A 105 -2.87 14.88 -4.00
C VAL A 105 -3.94 14.12 -4.78
N PHE A 106 -3.56 13.38 -5.83
CA PHE A 106 -4.50 12.61 -6.64
C PHE A 106 -5.17 11.51 -5.82
N SER A 107 -4.43 10.85 -4.92
CA SER A 107 -4.99 9.82 -4.04
C SER A 107 -6.05 10.37 -3.07
N LEU A 108 -5.83 11.58 -2.54
CA LEU A 108 -6.80 12.26 -1.68
C LEU A 108 -8.07 12.61 -2.46
N ILE A 109 -7.92 13.19 -3.66
CA ILE A 109 -9.05 13.55 -4.52
C ILE A 109 -9.85 12.30 -4.92
N SER A 110 -9.18 11.24 -5.35
CA SER A 110 -9.82 9.97 -5.74
C SER A 110 -10.58 9.33 -4.58
N ASN A 111 -10.01 9.33 -3.37
CA ASN A 111 -10.68 8.80 -2.19
C ASN A 111 -11.90 9.63 -1.79
N MET A 112 -11.82 10.96 -1.89
CA MET A 112 -12.97 11.85 -1.66
C MET A 112 -14.06 11.63 -2.71
N LEU A 113 -13.70 11.50 -3.99
CA LEU A 113 -14.64 11.23 -5.07
C LEU A 113 -15.35 9.88 -4.88
N SER A 114 -14.60 8.82 -4.53
CA SER A 114 -15.16 7.50 -4.26
C SER A 114 -16.09 7.50 -3.05
N SER A 115 -15.79 8.31 -2.02
CA SER A 115 -16.68 8.47 -0.87
C SER A 115 -17.97 9.23 -1.21
N LEU A 116 -17.96 10.06 -2.24
CA LEU A 116 -19.13 10.79 -2.72
C LEU A 116 -20.06 9.90 -3.55
N ILE A 117 -19.48 9.06 -4.42
CA ILE A 117 -20.22 8.15 -5.32
C ILE A 117 -20.89 7.00 -4.54
N MET A 118 -20.36 6.61 -3.38
CA MET A 118 -20.98 5.60 -2.50
C MET A 118 -22.21 6.09 -1.71
N PHE A 119 -22.56 7.39 -1.81
CA PHE A 119 -23.72 7.99 -1.13
C PHE A 119 -24.91 8.25 -2.08
N GLU A 120 -24.81 7.90 -3.36
CA GLU A 120 -25.94 7.79 -4.30
C GLU A 120 -26.39 6.32 -4.44
#